data_AF-A0A3A4VQQ9-F1
#
_entry.id   AF-A0A3A4VQQ9-F1
#
_cell.length_a   1.000
_cell.length_b   1.000
_cell.length_c   1.000
_cell.angle_alpha   90.00
_cell.angle_beta   90.00
_cell.angle_gamma   90.00
#
_symmetry.space_group_name_H-M   'P 1'
#
loop_
_entity.id
_entity.type
_entity.pdbx_description
1 polymer ?
#
loop_
_entity_poly.entity_id
_entity_poly.type
_entity_poly.pdbx_seq_one_letter_code
_entity_poly.pdbx_strand_id
1 'polypeptide(L)'
;HFESDAGVFHWDAVIPHTIEMDGIEGVTKHILIGHADQAPHYIMRFFWLEPGGHSMLERHPQEHGVIILKGKGTVQIGEKITEVNPYDVVFVSPDELHQFKNPFDEPFGFICVIPILDPNME
;
A
#
# COMPACT_ATOMS: atom_id res chain seq x y z
N HIS A 1 -9.33 12.93 10.83
CA HIS A 1 -10.19 13.13 9.64
C HIS A 1 -9.32 13.13 8.40
N PHE A 2 -9.90 12.90 7.22
CA PHE A 2 -9.19 12.99 5.95
C PHE A 2 -9.27 14.41 5.41
N GLU A 3 -8.17 14.89 4.84
CA GLU A 3 -8.09 16.13 4.09
C GLU A 3 -7.25 15.92 2.82
N SER A 4 -7.54 16.74 1.80
CA SER A 4 -6.73 16.81 0.59
C SER A 4 -6.34 18.25 0.35
N ASP A 5 -5.04 18.53 0.33
CA ASP A 5 -4.48 19.84 -0.02
C ASP A 5 -3.60 19.71 -1.26
N ALA A 6 -3.89 20.51 -2.28
CA ALA A 6 -3.24 20.43 -3.60
C ALA A 6 -3.15 19.00 -4.20
N GLY A 7 -4.08 18.11 -3.83
CA GLY A 7 -4.11 16.71 -4.29
C GLY A 7 -3.25 15.74 -3.46
N VAL A 8 -2.57 16.22 -2.43
CA VAL A 8 -1.86 15.41 -1.42
C VAL A 8 -2.83 14.97 -0.35
N PHE A 9 -2.79 13.69 -0.01
CA PHE A 9 -3.74 13.06 0.92
C PHE A 9 -3.18 13.07 2.34
N HIS A 10 -3.96 13.56 3.30
CA HIS A 10 -3.58 13.71 4.71
C HIS A 10 -4.68 13.15 5.62
N TRP A 11 -4.26 12.64 6.79
CA TRP A 11 -5.16 12.28 7.88
C TRP A 11 -4.66 12.87 9.20
N ASP A 12 -5.58 13.48 9.97
CA ASP A 12 -5.24 14.02 11.29
C ASP A 12 -4.52 12.99 12.16
N ALA A 13 -3.45 13.42 12.82
CA ALA A 13 -2.63 12.61 13.72
C ALA A 13 -1.96 11.38 13.08
N VAL A 14 -1.98 11.23 11.75
CA VAL A 14 -1.22 10.21 11.04
C VAL A 14 0.07 10.82 10.50
N ILE A 15 1.20 10.34 11.00
CA ILE A 15 2.52 10.80 10.56
C ILE A 15 2.97 9.96 9.34
N PRO A 16 3.29 10.59 8.18
CA PRO A 16 3.89 9.89 7.05
C PRO A 16 5.29 9.38 7.38
N HIS A 17 5.62 8.21 6.87
CA HIS A 17 6.96 7.62 6.94
C HIS A 17 7.45 7.29 5.54
N THR A 18 8.43 8.05 5.05
CA THR A 18 9.19 7.68 3.85
C THR A 18 9.95 6.38 4.12
N ILE A 19 9.87 5.44 3.18
CA ILE A 19 10.56 4.15 3.27
C ILE A 19 11.82 4.23 2.41
N GLU A 20 12.98 4.15 3.06
CA GLU A 20 14.29 4.07 2.40
C GLU A 20 14.90 2.69 2.68
N MET A 21 14.85 1.81 1.67
CA MET A 21 15.34 0.44 1.75
C MET A 21 15.66 -0.06 0.34
N ASP A 22 16.69 -0.89 0.19
CA ASP A 22 17.01 -1.54 -1.09
C ASP A 22 15.79 -2.27 -1.65
N GLY A 23 15.43 -1.97 -2.91
CA GLY A 23 14.26 -2.55 -3.58
C GLY A 23 12.95 -1.76 -3.40
N ILE A 24 12.96 -0.66 -2.65
CA ILE A 24 11.85 0.28 -2.50
C ILE A 24 12.30 1.67 -2.94
N GLU A 25 11.51 2.35 -3.77
CA GLU A 25 11.84 3.70 -4.26
C GLU A 25 10.61 4.60 -4.24
N GLY A 26 10.76 5.84 -3.75
CA GLY A 26 9.71 6.87 -3.82
C GLY A 26 8.41 6.52 -3.08
N VAL A 27 8.47 5.70 -2.02
CA VAL A 27 7.30 5.26 -1.26
C VAL A 27 7.19 5.98 0.09
N THR A 28 6.02 6.55 0.36
CA THR A 28 5.62 7.03 1.68
C THR A 28 4.49 6.17 2.24
N LYS A 29 4.64 5.69 3.47
CA LYS A 29 3.67 4.86 4.17
C LYS A 29 3.03 5.62 5.33
N HIS A 30 1.72 5.48 5.43
CA HIS A 30 0.91 5.99 6.53
C HIS A 30 0.24 4.79 7.21
N ILE A 31 0.39 4.65 8.52
CA ILE A 31 -0.39 3.67 9.28
C ILE A 31 -1.68 4.39 9.71
N LEU A 32 -2.81 4.05 9.08
CA LEU A 32 -4.09 4.69 9.36
C LEU A 32 -4.76 4.08 10.59
N ILE A 33 -4.70 2.76 10.70
CA ILE A 33 -5.17 1.98 11.85
C ILE A 33 -4.17 0.84 12.08
N GLY A 34 -3.68 0.67 13.31
CA GLY A 34 -2.75 -0.42 13.63
C GLY A 34 -2.56 -0.65 15.12
N HIS A 35 -1.36 -1.09 15.51
CA HIS A 35 -1.05 -1.43 16.90
C HIS A 35 -1.24 -0.26 17.88
N ALA A 36 -0.95 0.98 17.46
CA ALA A 36 -1.15 2.17 18.29
C ALA A 36 -2.63 2.38 18.66
N ASP A 37 -3.55 1.92 17.79
CA ASP A 37 -5.00 1.97 17.99
C ASP A 37 -5.55 0.71 18.69
N GLN A 38 -4.67 -0.21 19.10
CA GLN A 38 -5.04 -1.52 19.67
C GLN A 38 -5.88 -2.37 18.71
N ALA A 39 -5.70 -2.21 17.39
CA ALA A 39 -6.36 -3.04 16.39
C ALA A 39 -5.88 -4.50 16.54
N PRO A 40 -6.78 -5.47 16.78
CA PRO A 40 -6.37 -6.82 17.15
C PRO A 40 -6.10 -7.76 15.96
N HIS A 41 -6.58 -7.42 14.77
CA HIS A 41 -6.64 -8.39 13.65
C HIS A 41 -6.01 -7.89 12.35
N TYR A 42 -5.89 -6.58 12.17
CA TYR A 42 -5.42 -6.03 10.89
C TYR A 42 -4.67 -4.73 11.10
N ILE A 43 -3.88 -4.37 10.08
CA ILE A 43 -3.27 -3.06 9.94
C ILE A 43 -3.77 -2.47 8.63
N MET A 44 -4.36 -1.27 8.72
CA MET A 44 -4.76 -0.48 7.55
C MET A 44 -3.71 0.59 7.29
N ARG A 45 -3.20 0.60 6.08
CA ARG A 45 -2.12 1.51 5.66
C ARG A 45 -2.53 2.24 4.40
N PHE A 46 -2.06 3.47 4.24
CA PHE A 46 -2.10 4.17 2.97
C PHE A 46 -0.68 4.33 2.44
N PHE A 47 -0.47 3.96 1.19
CA PHE A 47 0.79 4.11 0.48
C PHE A 47 0.65 5.20 -0.57
N TRP A 48 1.70 6.01 -0.68
CA TRP A 48 1.86 7.05 -1.68
C TRP A 48 3.16 6.81 -2.43
N LEU A 49 3.06 6.64 -3.75
CA LEU A 49 4.17 6.39 -4.65
C LEU A 49 4.34 7.63 -5.55
N GLU A 50 5.50 8.26 -5.46
CA GLU A 50 5.92 9.30 -6.41
C GLU A 50 6.07 8.74 -7.83
N PRO A 51 6.10 9.58 -8.88
CA PRO A 51 6.47 9.16 -10.23
C PRO A 51 7.75 8.32 -10.25
N GLY A 52 7.69 7.14 -10.87
CA GLY A 52 8.77 6.15 -10.88
C GLY A 52 8.85 5.26 -9.62
N GLY A 53 8.13 5.60 -8.55
CA GLY A 53 8.19 4.89 -7.29
C GLY A 53 7.61 3.48 -7.35
N HIS A 54 8.11 2.59 -6.49
CA HIS A 54 7.67 1.21 -6.41
C HIS A 54 7.89 0.57 -5.04
N SER A 55 7.02 -0.37 -4.68
CA SER A 55 7.23 -1.29 -3.57
C SER A 55 8.32 -2.31 -3.90
N MET A 56 8.69 -3.12 -2.91
CA MET A 56 9.51 -4.31 -3.15
C MET A 56 8.72 -5.34 -3.97
N LEU A 57 9.43 -6.13 -4.78
CA LEU A 57 8.88 -7.32 -5.42
C LEU A 57 9.09 -8.50 -4.46
N GLU A 58 8.02 -8.97 -3.83
CA GLU A 58 8.13 -9.92 -2.72
C GLU A 58 6.97 -10.92 -2.63
N ARG A 59 7.14 -11.94 -1.79
CA ARG A 59 6.14 -12.92 -1.36
C ARG A 59 6.18 -12.98 0.17
N HIS A 60 5.03 -12.99 0.81
CA HIS A 60 4.94 -13.13 2.26
C HIS A 60 3.56 -13.70 2.67
N PRO A 61 3.43 -14.28 3.87
CA PRO A 61 2.22 -14.99 4.28
C PRO A 61 0.98 -14.10 4.49
N GLN A 62 1.13 -12.79 4.68
CA GLN A 62 -0.01 -11.88 4.75
C GLN A 62 -0.70 -11.75 3.39
N GLU A 63 -2.02 -11.95 3.33
CA GLU A 63 -2.82 -11.45 2.21
C GLU A 63 -2.89 -9.92 2.21
N HIS A 64 -3.17 -9.34 1.04
CA HIS A 64 -3.47 -7.91 0.91
C HIS A 64 -4.86 -7.69 0.34
N GLY A 65 -5.66 -6.89 1.05
CA GLY A 65 -6.86 -6.24 0.52
C GLY A 65 -6.54 -4.78 0.18
N VAL A 66 -6.67 -4.40 -1.10
CA VAL A 66 -6.27 -3.07 -1.58
C VAL A 66 -7.40 -2.39 -2.33
N ILE A 67 -7.53 -1.08 -2.13
CA ILE A 67 -8.32 -0.18 -2.99
C ILE A 67 -7.47 1.01 -3.41
N ILE A 68 -7.49 1.30 -4.71
CA ILE A 68 -6.78 2.46 -5.26
C ILE A 68 -7.59 3.72 -5.02
N LEU A 69 -6.94 4.80 -4.58
CA LEU A 69 -7.62 6.06 -4.29
C LEU A 69 -7.13 7.24 -5.13
N LYS A 70 -5.86 7.25 -5.55
CA LYS A 70 -5.24 8.38 -6.25
C LYS A 70 -4.42 7.89 -7.43
N GLY A 71 -4.58 8.57 -8.55
CA GLY A 71 -3.80 8.31 -9.77
C GLY A 71 -4.02 6.90 -10.30
N LYS A 72 -3.11 6.49 -11.18
CA LYS A 72 -3.07 5.13 -11.74
C LYS A 72 -1.71 4.53 -11.47
N GLY A 73 -1.65 3.21 -11.45
CA GLY A 73 -0.43 2.45 -11.22
C GLY A 73 -0.45 1.12 -11.93
N THR A 74 0.56 0.30 -11.70
CA THR A 74 0.56 -1.10 -12.14
C THR A 74 0.77 -2.02 -10.95
N VAL A 75 0.03 -3.12 -10.96
CA VAL A 75 0.17 -4.22 -10.01
C VAL A 75 0.69 -5.45 -10.73
N GLN A 76 1.78 -6.00 -10.24
CA GLN A 76 2.22 -7.33 -10.57
C GLN A 76 1.66 -8.33 -9.55
N ILE A 77 1.07 -9.43 -10.02
CA ILE A 77 0.68 -10.61 -9.23
C ILE A 77 1.12 -11.85 -10.00
N GLY A 78 2.06 -12.61 -9.44
CA GLY A 78 2.78 -13.67 -10.15
C GLY A 78 3.52 -13.11 -11.37
N GLU A 79 3.16 -13.62 -12.55
CA GLU A 79 3.69 -13.16 -13.84
C GLU A 79 2.83 -12.08 -14.50
N LYS A 80 1.62 -11.82 -13.98
CA LYS A 80 0.67 -10.90 -14.61
C LYS A 80 0.88 -9.49 -14.08
N ILE A 81 1.03 -8.53 -15.01
CA ILE A 81 1.04 -7.09 -14.72
C ILE A 81 -0.28 -6.50 -15.23
N THR A 82 -0.97 -5.74 -14.38
CA THR A 82 -2.24 -5.09 -14.70
C THR A 82 -2.17 -3.62 -14.31
N GLU A 83 -2.65 -2.73 -15.19
CA GLU A 83 -2.87 -1.32 -14.82
C GLU A 83 -4.10 -1.21 -13.91
N VAL A 84 -4.01 -0.36 -12.89
CA VAL A 84 -5.08 -0.12 -11.92
C VAL A 84 -5.36 1.38 -11.81
N ASN A 85 -6.63 1.72 -11.67
CA ASN A 85 -7.16 3.09 -11.64
C ASN A 85 -7.88 3.35 -10.32
N PRO A 86 -8.22 4.62 -9.99
CA PRO A 86 -8.96 4.92 -8.78
C PRO A 86 -10.24 4.09 -8.67
N TYR A 87 -10.50 3.60 -7.46
CA TYR A 87 -11.61 2.73 -7.07
C TYR A 87 -11.54 1.28 -7.57
N ASP A 88 -10.50 0.90 -8.33
CA ASP A 88 -10.19 -0.51 -8.54
C ASP A 88 -9.77 -1.16 -7.23
N VAL A 89 -10.13 -2.44 -7.09
CA VAL A 89 -9.76 -3.27 -5.94
C VAL A 89 -8.79 -4.36 -6.37
N VAL A 90 -7.85 -4.66 -5.49
CA VAL A 90 -6.82 -5.68 -5.71
C VAL A 90 -6.79 -6.59 -4.49
N PHE A 91 -6.83 -7.90 -4.76
CA PHE A 91 -6.57 -8.92 -3.76
C PHE A 91 -5.28 -9.66 -4.11
N VAL A 92 -4.38 -9.77 -3.15
CA VAL A 92 -3.16 -10.58 -3.25
C VAL A 92 -3.26 -11.69 -2.22
N SER A 93 -3.29 -12.94 -2.69
CA SER A 93 -3.30 -14.11 -1.81
C SER A 93 -2.01 -14.23 -0.99
N PRO A 94 -2.03 -14.92 0.15
CA PRO A 94 -0.82 -15.30 0.87
C PRO A 94 0.23 -15.92 -0.06
N ASP A 95 1.50 -15.56 0.15
CA ASP A 95 2.67 -16.07 -0.58
C ASP A 95 2.67 -15.82 -2.10
N GLU A 96 1.75 -15.00 -2.63
CA GLU A 96 1.76 -14.62 -4.04
C GLU A 96 2.81 -13.53 -4.32
N LEU A 97 3.53 -13.62 -5.45
CA LEU A 97 4.57 -12.64 -5.78
C LEU A 97 3.86 -11.38 -6.21
N HIS A 98 4.20 -10.26 -5.60
CA HIS A 98 3.51 -9.03 -5.93
C HIS A 98 4.40 -7.81 -5.84
N GLN A 99 4.01 -6.78 -6.59
CA GLN A 99 4.63 -5.47 -6.55
C GLN A 99 3.64 -4.40 -7.03
N PHE A 100 3.65 -3.26 -6.36
CA PHE A 100 2.94 -2.05 -6.79
C PHE A 100 3.96 -1.06 -7.34
N LYS A 101 3.70 -0.51 -8.54
CA LYS A 101 4.55 0.50 -9.17
C LYS A 101 3.74 1.68 -9.66
N ASN A 102 4.40 2.83 -9.69
CA ASN A 102 3.95 4.03 -10.38
C ASN A 102 4.87 4.32 -11.58
N PRO A 103 4.61 3.74 -12.77
CA PRO A 103 5.39 4.04 -13.97
C PRO A 103 4.95 5.36 -14.65
N PHE A 104 4.09 6.16 -14.01
CA PHE A 104 3.47 7.35 -14.60
C PHE A 104 4.04 8.65 -14.01
N ASP A 105 3.50 9.78 -14.46
CA ASP A 105 3.96 11.15 -14.16
C ASP A 105 3.18 11.85 -13.03
N GLU A 106 2.10 11.24 -12.55
CA GLU A 106 1.35 11.69 -11.37
C GLU A 106 1.51 10.71 -10.20
N PRO A 107 1.35 11.18 -8.94
CA PRO A 107 1.38 10.30 -7.78
C PRO A 107 0.29 9.22 -7.80
N PHE A 108 0.66 8.05 -7.32
CA PHE A 108 -0.21 6.88 -7.18
C PHE A 108 -0.41 6.55 -5.70
N GLY A 109 -1.67 6.40 -5.27
CA GLY A 109 -1.99 6.18 -3.87
C GLY A 109 -3.10 5.16 -3.64
N PHE A 110 -2.91 4.31 -2.64
CA PHE A 110 -3.84 3.22 -2.34
C PHE A 110 -3.87 2.87 -0.85
N ILE A 111 -5.04 2.41 -0.38
CA ILE A 111 -5.16 1.77 0.92
C ILE A 111 -4.83 0.30 0.78
N CYS A 112 -4.05 -0.23 1.70
CA CYS A 112 -3.71 -1.64 1.82
C CYS A 112 -3.99 -2.12 3.25
N VAL A 113 -4.83 -3.13 3.38
CA VAL A 113 -5.16 -3.81 4.62
C VAL A 113 -4.50 -5.19 4.61
N ILE A 114 -3.80 -5.50 5.70
CA ILE A 114 -3.17 -6.81 5.92
C ILE A 114 -3.59 -7.36 7.29
N PRO A 115 -3.62 -8.68 7.46
CA PRO A 115 -3.78 -9.27 8.79
C PRO A 115 -2.56 -9.00 9.66
N ILE A 116 -2.78 -8.98 10.98
CA ILE A 116 -1.70 -9.14 11.95
C ILE A 116 -1.44 -10.64 12.08
N LEU A 117 -0.26 -11.10 11.70
CA LEU A 117 0.14 -12.48 11.94
C LEU A 117 0.57 -12.59 13.41
N ASP A 118 -0.20 -13.34 14.19
CA ASP A 118 0.24 -13.81 15.49
C ASP A 118 1.14 -15.02 15.26
N PRO A 119 2.44 -14.98 15.64
CA PRO A 119 3.32 -16.13 15.50
C PRO A 119 2.88 -17.36 16.32
N ASN A 120 1.84 -17.23 17.17
CA ASN A 120 1.28 -18.30 17.98
C ASN A 120 -0.12 -18.76 17.54
N MET A 121 -0.71 -18.20 16.48
CA MET A 121 -1.94 -18.75 15.90
C MET A 121 -1.57 -19.71 14.78
N GLU A 122 -1.77 -21.02 15.03
CA GLU A 122 -1.67 -22.11 14.04
C GLU A 122 -2.74 -22.03 12.95
#